data_AF-A0A970MCY0-F1
#
_entry.id   AF-A0A970MCY0-F1
#
_cell.length_a   1.000
_cell.length_b   1.000
_cell.length_c   1.000
_cell.angle_alpha   90.00
_cell.angle_beta   90.00
_cell.angle_gamma   90.00
#
_symmetry.space_group_name_H-M   'P 1'
#
loop_
_entity.id
_entity.type
_entity.pdbx_description
1 polymer ?
#
loop_
_entity_poly.entity_id
_entity_poly.type
_entity_poly.pdbx_seq_one_letter_code
_entity_poly.pdbx_strand_id
1 'polypeptide(L)'
;MFKENRQDHQESFFNTTLAMDDRVRAKLMKSWAPVFYENVFCQIDEKPFAVLYGTTGNPNFPVNILLSLEYIKHMKDIPDIELIDAYYFDYLVNYAVGLKTLGEKHLSERTLYYFRQRIYQYCLENPGGDDLLFGQFIKLLKSFAEKAG
;
A
#
# COMPACT_ATOMS: atom_id res chain seq x y z
N MET A 1 8.61 -6.21 15.18
CA MET A 1 9.22 -7.21 14.27
C MET A 1 8.84 -6.94 12.82
N PHE A 2 9.78 -6.98 11.86
CA PHE A 2 9.46 -6.93 10.43
C PHE A 2 8.84 -8.26 9.96
N LYS A 3 7.76 -8.18 9.20
CA LYS A 3 7.07 -9.26 8.51
C LYS A 3 6.66 -8.74 7.14
N GLU A 4 7.32 -9.27 6.11
CA GLU A 4 6.95 -9.04 4.72
C GLU A 4 5.51 -9.48 4.48
N ASN A 5 4.73 -8.62 3.84
CA ASN A 5 3.39 -8.96 3.38
C ASN A 5 3.49 -9.86 2.14
N ARG A 6 3.69 -11.16 2.36
CA ARG A 6 3.56 -12.15 1.29
C ARG A 6 2.10 -12.18 0.88
N GLN A 7 1.83 -11.75 -0.35
CA GLN A 7 0.55 -11.97 -1.02
C GLN A 7 0.40 -13.48 -1.30
N ASP A 8 0.37 -14.30 -0.25
CA ASP A 8 -0.09 -15.66 -0.36
C ASP A 8 -1.55 -15.53 -0.82
N HIS A 9 -1.82 -15.96 -2.04
CA HIS A 9 -3.09 -15.87 -2.76
C HIS A 9 -4.19 -16.74 -2.11
N GLN A 10 -4.28 -16.75 -0.77
CA GLN A 10 -5.49 -17.19 -0.11
C GLN A 10 -6.51 -16.08 -0.34
N GLU A 11 -7.26 -16.21 -1.44
CA GLU A 11 -8.48 -15.44 -1.63
C GLU A 11 -9.31 -15.61 -0.36
N SER A 12 -9.57 -14.50 0.33
CA SER A 12 -10.52 -14.49 1.43
C SER A 12 -11.80 -15.16 0.95
N PHE A 13 -12.29 -16.15 1.69
CA PHE A 13 -13.58 -16.79 1.40
C PHE A 13 -14.71 -15.76 1.24
N PHE A 14 -14.55 -14.56 1.81
CA PHE A 14 -15.47 -13.44 1.74
C PHE A 14 -15.01 -12.33 0.79
N ASN A 15 -14.44 -12.69 -0.37
CA ASN A 15 -14.03 -11.73 -1.38
C ASN A 15 -15.25 -10.96 -1.93
N THR A 16 -15.38 -9.68 -1.56
CA THR A 16 -16.51 -8.84 -1.98
C THR A 16 -16.57 -8.71 -3.50
N THR A 17 -15.43 -8.75 -4.21
CA THR A 17 -15.40 -8.69 -5.68
C THR A 17 -16.12 -9.89 -6.32
N LEU A 18 -16.04 -11.08 -5.71
CA LEU A 18 -16.71 -12.28 -6.20
C LEU A 18 -18.23 -12.25 -5.92
N ALA A 19 -18.65 -11.57 -4.85
CA ALA A 19 -20.06 -11.42 -4.50
C ALA A 19 -20.78 -10.29 -5.26
N MET A 20 -20.04 -9.44 -6.00
CA MET A 20 -20.61 -8.34 -6.78
C MET A 20 -21.32 -8.82 -8.05
N ASP A 21 -22.38 -8.11 -8.44
CA ASP A 21 -22.99 -8.23 -9.76
C ASP A 21 -21.93 -8.03 -10.87
N ASP A 22 -22.02 -8.84 -11.93
CA ASP A 22 -21.05 -8.86 -13.02
C ASP A 22 -20.86 -7.48 -13.68
N ARG A 23 -21.92 -6.66 -13.77
CA ARG A 23 -21.84 -5.31 -14.35
C ARG A 23 -21.07 -4.36 -13.45
N VAL A 24 -21.25 -4.47 -12.13
CA VAL A 24 -20.52 -3.68 -11.14
C VAL A 24 -19.06 -4.12 -11.11
N ARG A 25 -18.79 -5.43 -11.14
CA ARG A 25 -17.43 -5.96 -11.24
C ARG A 25 -16.73 -5.48 -12.51
N ALA A 26 -17.40 -5.51 -13.67
CA ALA A 26 -16.83 -4.98 -14.90
C ALA A 26 -16.52 -3.47 -14.82
N LYS A 27 -17.34 -2.69 -14.11
CA LYS A 27 -17.07 -1.26 -13.86
C LYS A 27 -15.86 -1.07 -12.93
N LEU A 28 -15.74 -1.87 -11.87
CA LEU A 28 -14.58 -1.90 -10.98
C LEU A 28 -13.30 -2.21 -11.77
N MET A 29 -13.33 -3.23 -12.63
CA MET A 29 -12.18 -3.64 -13.43
C MET A 29 -11.72 -2.57 -14.45
N LYS A 30 -12.60 -1.65 -14.82
CA LYS A 30 -12.27 -0.49 -15.68
C LYS A 30 -11.84 0.75 -14.91
N SER A 31 -11.88 0.72 -13.57
CA SER A 31 -11.46 1.84 -12.73
C SER A 31 -9.93 1.93 -12.63
N TRP A 32 -9.44 2.94 -11.91
CA TRP A 32 -8.01 3.09 -11.62
C TRP A 32 -7.47 2.02 -10.65
N ALA A 33 -8.33 1.41 -9.83
CA ALA A 33 -7.90 0.55 -8.73
C ALA A 33 -7.19 -0.74 -9.18
N PRO A 34 -7.65 -1.49 -10.20
CA PRO A 34 -6.90 -2.63 -10.73
C PRO A 34 -5.54 -2.27 -11.30
N VAL A 35 -5.47 -1.15 -12.04
CA VAL A 35 -4.22 -0.66 -12.62
C VAL A 35 -3.23 -0.29 -11.51
N PHE A 36 -3.71 0.37 -10.46
CA PHE A 36 -2.89 0.70 -9.28
C PHE A 36 -2.44 -0.56 -8.55
N TYR A 37 -3.34 -1.53 -8.33
CA TYR A 37 -3.02 -2.78 -7.66
C TYR A 37 -1.89 -3.52 -8.37
N GLU A 38 -2.00 -3.70 -9.68
CA GLU A 38 -1.01 -4.45 -10.46
C GLU A 38 0.33 -3.72 -10.62
N ASN A 39 0.29 -2.42 -10.91
CA ASN A 39 1.49 -1.68 -11.30
C ASN A 39 2.17 -0.95 -10.15
N VAL A 40 1.47 -0.69 -9.05
CA VAL A 40 2.02 -0.02 -7.88
C VAL A 40 2.08 -0.99 -6.71
N PHE A 41 0.92 -1.45 -6.21
CA PHE A 41 0.88 -2.23 -4.97
C PHE A 41 1.68 -3.54 -5.05
N CYS A 42 1.52 -4.31 -6.13
CA CYS A 42 2.26 -5.57 -6.34
C CYS A 42 3.75 -5.38 -6.64
N GLN A 43 4.17 -4.18 -7.05
CA GLN A 43 5.56 -3.85 -7.38
C GLN A 43 6.34 -3.27 -6.17
N ILE A 44 5.68 -3.08 -5.03
CA ILE A 44 6.34 -2.59 -3.82
C ILE A 44 7.16 -3.71 -3.17
N ASP A 45 8.47 -3.50 -3.11
CA ASP A 45 9.40 -4.35 -2.39
C ASP A 45 9.52 -3.88 -0.94
N GLU A 46 9.00 -4.66 0.01
CA GLU A 46 9.03 -4.29 1.43
C GLU A 46 10.38 -4.55 2.10
N LYS A 47 11.26 -5.36 1.50
CA LYS A 47 12.52 -5.81 2.13
C LYS A 47 13.44 -4.66 2.54
N PRO A 48 13.62 -3.59 1.74
CA PRO A 48 14.42 -2.44 2.16
C PRO A 48 13.91 -1.77 3.43
N PHE A 49 12.59 -1.83 3.70
CA PHE A 49 11.97 -1.22 4.88
C PHE A 49 12.14 -2.05 6.15
N ALA A 50 12.72 -3.25 6.08
CA ALA A 50 12.99 -4.08 7.25
C ALA A 50 13.86 -3.36 8.28
N VAL A 51 14.77 -2.49 7.83
CA VAL A 51 15.67 -1.68 8.68
C VAL A 51 14.91 -0.75 9.64
N LEU A 52 13.64 -0.42 9.33
CA LEU A 52 12.80 0.45 10.16
C LEU A 52 12.21 -0.27 11.39
N TYR A 53 12.35 -1.60 11.47
CA TYR A 53 11.70 -2.40 12.49
C TYR A 53 12.71 -3.29 13.21
N GLY A 54 12.60 -3.35 14.54
CA GLY A 54 13.42 -4.25 15.36
C GLY A 54 13.03 -5.73 15.20
N THR A 55 13.79 -6.61 15.85
CA THR A 55 13.61 -8.07 15.81
C THR A 55 12.53 -8.61 16.77
N THR A 56 12.14 -7.82 17.77
CA THR A 56 11.17 -8.22 18.81
C THR A 56 9.85 -7.44 18.71
N GLY A 57 8.82 -7.89 19.43
CA GLY A 57 7.50 -7.27 19.51
C GLY A 57 6.54 -7.67 18.39
N ASN A 58 5.37 -7.01 18.35
CA ASN A 58 4.33 -7.29 17.36
C ASN A 58 4.85 -7.08 15.92
N PRO A 59 4.35 -7.88 14.96
CA PRO A 59 4.62 -7.65 13.53
C PRO A 59 4.21 -6.24 13.11
N ASN A 60 4.94 -5.67 12.15
CA ASN A 60 4.53 -4.42 11.51
C ASN A 60 3.21 -4.58 10.75
N PHE A 61 2.54 -3.44 10.55
CA PHE A 61 1.53 -3.34 9.52
C PHE A 61 2.22 -3.43 8.14
N PRO A 62 1.61 -4.09 7.13
CA PRO A 62 2.17 -4.24 5.78
C PRO A 62 2.69 -2.92 5.21
N VAL A 63 3.96 -2.90 4.82
CA VAL A 63 4.59 -1.66 4.34
C VAL A 63 4.02 -1.29 2.96
N ASN A 64 3.70 -2.27 2.12
CA ASN A 64 3.10 -2.02 0.82
C ASN A 64 1.75 -1.30 0.91
N ILE A 65 0.91 -1.61 1.90
CA ILE A 65 -0.34 -0.90 2.14
C ILE A 65 -0.05 0.53 2.59
N LEU A 66 0.84 0.73 3.57
CA LEU A 66 1.17 2.08 4.07
C LEU A 66 1.72 2.97 2.96
N LEU A 67 2.67 2.46 2.19
CA LEU A 67 3.28 3.20 1.08
C LEU A 67 2.27 3.48 -0.04
N SER A 68 1.40 2.52 -0.36
CA SER A 68 0.33 2.73 -1.32
C SER A 68 -0.66 3.80 -0.89
N LEU A 69 -0.97 3.87 0.40
CA LEU A 69 -1.83 4.94 0.93
C LEU A 69 -1.17 6.32 0.79
N GLU A 70 0.14 6.44 0.99
CA GLU A 70 0.84 7.71 0.70
C GLU A 70 0.74 8.09 -0.77
N TYR A 71 0.90 7.13 -1.69
CA TYR A 71 0.74 7.39 -3.12
C TYR A 71 -0.70 7.77 -3.48
N ILE A 72 -1.69 7.06 -2.95
CA ILE A 72 -3.11 7.35 -3.20
C ILE A 72 -3.48 8.73 -2.66
N LYS A 73 -2.96 9.11 -1.48
CA LYS A 73 -3.14 10.43 -0.89
C LYS A 73 -2.70 11.52 -1.86
N HIS A 74 -1.49 11.42 -2.40
CA HIS A 74 -0.94 12.39 -3.34
C HIS A 74 -1.62 12.34 -4.72
N MET A 75 -2.01 11.15 -5.18
CA MET A 75 -2.73 10.98 -6.45
C MET A 75 -4.13 11.60 -6.41
N LYS A 76 -4.84 11.51 -5.27
CA LYS A 76 -6.18 12.08 -5.08
C LYS A 76 -6.16 13.52 -4.53
N ASP A 77 -5.01 14.01 -4.08
CA ASP A 77 -4.83 15.32 -3.42
C ASP A 77 -5.76 15.51 -2.20
N ILE A 78 -5.76 14.50 -1.31
CA ILE A 78 -6.65 14.45 -0.13
C ILE A 78 -5.87 14.56 1.20
N PRO A 79 -6.48 15.09 2.27
CA PRO A 79 -5.89 15.10 3.60
C PRO A 79 -5.87 13.71 4.25
N ASP A 80 -5.08 13.53 5.31
CA ASP A 80 -4.93 12.24 6.00
C ASP A 80 -6.25 11.69 6.56
N ILE A 81 -7.12 12.57 7.05
CA ILE A 81 -8.42 12.17 7.61
C ILE A 81 -9.31 11.54 6.53
N GLU A 82 -9.35 12.15 5.34
CA GLU A 82 -10.11 11.64 4.21
C GLU A 82 -9.47 10.38 3.62
N LEU A 83 -8.14 10.27 3.66
CA LEU A 83 -7.43 9.04 3.28
C LEU A 83 -7.80 7.87 4.19
N ILE A 84 -7.89 8.11 5.50
CA ILE A 84 -8.30 7.09 6.48
C ILE A 84 -9.75 6.68 6.24
N ASP A 85 -10.65 7.63 6.05
CA ASP A 85 -12.05 7.32 5.70
C ASP A 85 -12.15 6.55 4.38
N ALA A 86 -11.40 6.94 3.37
CA ALA A 86 -11.35 6.23 2.10
C ALA A 86 -10.78 4.81 2.26
N TYR A 87 -9.78 4.61 3.12
CA TYR A 87 -9.28 3.27 3.45
C TYR A 87 -10.36 2.39 4.11
N TYR A 88 -11.30 2.96 4.89
CA TYR A 88 -12.35 2.16 5.52
C TYR A 88 -13.59 1.95 4.66
N PHE A 89 -13.94 2.94 3.86
CA PHE A 89 -15.27 3.01 3.23
C PHE A 89 -15.24 3.08 1.70
N ASP A 90 -14.09 3.36 1.08
CA ASP A 90 -13.93 3.35 -0.38
C ASP A 90 -13.36 1.99 -0.84
N TYR A 91 -14.23 1.17 -1.41
CA TYR A 91 -13.83 -0.15 -1.93
C TYR A 91 -12.80 -0.07 -3.07
N LEU A 92 -12.74 1.05 -3.82
CA LEU A 92 -11.70 1.23 -4.84
C LEU A 92 -10.32 1.35 -4.19
N VAL A 93 -10.24 2.07 -3.05
CA VAL A 93 -8.99 2.17 -2.28
C VAL A 93 -8.62 0.81 -1.71
N ASN A 94 -9.56 0.07 -1.14
CA ASN A 94 -9.28 -1.29 -0.65
C ASN A 94 -8.77 -2.21 -1.75
N TYR A 95 -9.44 -2.24 -2.90
CA TYR A 95 -9.03 -3.07 -4.01
C TYR A 95 -7.62 -2.71 -4.50
N ALA A 96 -7.32 -1.40 -4.58
CA ALA A 96 -6.01 -0.88 -4.98
C ALA A 96 -4.89 -1.31 -4.03
N VAL A 97 -5.16 -1.41 -2.73
CA VAL A 97 -4.20 -1.87 -1.70
C VAL A 97 -4.31 -3.37 -1.39
N GLY A 98 -4.93 -4.14 -2.27
CA GLY A 98 -5.00 -5.60 -2.18
C GLY A 98 -5.99 -6.16 -1.16
N LEU A 99 -6.79 -5.33 -0.51
CA LEU A 99 -7.85 -5.76 0.40
C LEU A 99 -9.11 -6.06 -0.43
N LYS A 100 -9.62 -7.28 -0.31
CA LYS A 100 -10.77 -7.75 -1.11
C LYS A 100 -12.08 -7.71 -0.33
N THR A 101 -12.00 -7.50 0.99
CA THR A 101 -13.15 -7.36 1.88
C THR A 101 -13.08 -6.02 2.63
N LEU A 102 -14.21 -5.32 2.74
CA LEU A 102 -14.31 -4.10 3.55
C LEU A 102 -14.01 -4.42 5.02
N GLY A 103 -13.16 -3.61 5.66
CA GLY A 103 -12.79 -3.80 7.06
C GLY A 103 -11.91 -5.02 7.34
N GLU A 104 -11.33 -5.65 6.30
CA GLU A 104 -10.45 -6.82 6.43
C GLU A 104 -9.26 -6.58 7.38
N LYS A 105 -8.74 -5.35 7.39
CA LYS A 105 -7.59 -4.97 8.20
C LYS A 105 -7.77 -3.60 8.83
N HIS A 106 -7.69 -3.53 10.15
CA HIS A 106 -7.78 -2.26 10.88
C HIS A 106 -6.47 -1.47 10.78
N LEU A 107 -6.57 -0.21 10.36
CA LEU A 107 -5.46 0.76 10.28
C LEU A 107 -5.71 1.92 11.26
N SER A 108 -4.91 2.01 12.31
CA SER A 108 -4.97 3.20 13.19
C SER A 108 -4.23 4.38 12.55
N GLU A 109 -4.73 5.60 12.76
CA GLU A 109 -4.03 6.84 12.34
C GLU A 109 -2.58 6.87 12.83
N ARG A 110 -2.37 6.45 14.10
CA ARG A 110 -1.04 6.37 14.71
C ARG A 110 -0.09 5.48 13.92
N THR A 111 -0.58 4.42 13.29
CA THR A 111 0.23 3.52 12.47
C THR A 111 0.84 4.25 11.27
N LEU A 112 0.06 5.09 10.58
CA LEU A 112 0.57 5.92 9.48
C LEU A 112 1.59 6.94 9.98
N TYR A 113 1.28 7.67 11.06
CA TYR A 113 2.19 8.68 11.60
C TYR A 113 3.52 8.07 12.09
N TYR A 114 3.47 6.91 12.76
CA TYR A 114 4.69 6.21 13.18
C TYR A 114 5.49 5.68 11.99
N PHE A 115 4.84 5.26 10.90
CA PHE A 115 5.56 4.86 9.69
C PHE A 115 6.32 6.04 9.09
N ARG A 116 5.66 7.18 8.90
CA ARG A 116 6.29 8.42 8.42
C ARG A 116 7.44 8.87 9.33
N GLN A 117 7.23 8.82 10.65
CA GLN A 117 8.25 9.17 11.62
C GLN A 117 9.48 8.25 11.52
N ARG A 118 9.29 6.93 11.38
CA ARG A 118 10.40 5.99 11.21
C ARG A 118 11.21 6.26 9.95
N ILE A 119 10.54 6.54 8.83
CA ILE A 119 11.21 6.90 7.58
C ILE A 119 12.00 8.20 7.77
N TYR A 120 11.37 9.23 8.33
CA TYR A 120 12.01 10.51 8.55
C TYR A 120 13.26 10.36 9.44
N GLN A 121 13.13 9.62 10.54
CA GLN A 121 14.24 9.35 11.46
C GLN A 121 15.37 8.58 10.76
N TYR A 122 15.04 7.57 9.96
CA TYR A 122 16.03 6.83 9.18
C TYR A 122 16.81 7.74 8.22
N CYS A 123 16.11 8.65 7.52
CA CYS A 123 16.77 9.61 6.61
C CYS A 123 17.70 10.58 7.37
N LEU A 124 17.34 10.99 8.59
CA LEU A 124 18.20 11.84 9.43
C LEU A 124 19.45 11.10 9.94
N GLU A 125 19.30 9.84 10.30
CA GLU A 125 20.40 9.00 10.82
C GLU A 125 21.36 8.52 9.72
N ASN A 126 20.90 8.49 8.47
CA ASN A 126 21.67 8.01 7.32
C ASN A 126 21.79 9.09 6.22
N PRO A 127 22.42 10.24 6.50
CA PRO A 127 22.57 11.31 5.52
C PRO A 127 23.44 10.83 4.35
N GLY A 128 22.88 10.81 3.14
CA GLY A 128 23.53 10.32 1.92
C GLY A 128 23.44 8.81 1.70
N GLY A 129 22.73 8.07 2.57
CA GLY A 129 22.33 6.69 2.32
C GLY A 129 21.18 6.57 1.32
N ASP A 130 20.84 5.33 0.95
CA ASP A 130 19.71 5.06 0.07
C ASP A 130 18.39 5.55 0.71
N ASP A 131 17.75 6.54 0.09
CA ASP A 131 16.42 7.00 0.48
C ASP A 131 15.42 5.88 0.14
N LEU A 132 14.83 5.28 1.17
CA LEU A 132 13.90 4.15 1.05
C LEU A 132 12.67 4.51 0.21
N LEU A 133 12.13 5.73 0.38
CA LEU A 133 10.95 6.18 -0.37
C LEU A 133 11.31 6.48 -1.82
N PHE A 134 12.37 7.25 -2.03
CA PHE A 134 12.80 7.63 -3.36
C PHE A 134 13.29 6.43 -4.16
N GLY A 135 14.04 5.52 -3.53
CA GLY A 135 14.49 4.28 -4.14
C GLY A 135 13.34 3.40 -4.62
N GLN A 136 12.29 3.24 -3.80
CA GLN A 136 11.10 2.51 -4.22
C GLN A 136 10.34 3.23 -5.34
N PHE A 137 10.24 4.56 -5.29
CA PHE A 137 9.63 5.35 -6.37
C PHE A 137 10.38 5.18 -7.71
N ILE A 138 11.71 5.22 -7.69
CA ILE A 138 12.54 5.00 -8.89
C ILE A 138 12.36 3.59 -9.46
N LYS A 139 12.25 2.56 -8.61
CA LYS A 139 11.94 1.19 -9.06
C LYS A 139 10.60 1.15 -9.81
N LEU A 140 9.56 1.78 -9.25
CA LEU A 140 8.26 1.88 -9.91
C LEU A 140 8.37 2.62 -11.25
N LEU A 141 9.06 3.76 -11.28
CA LEU A 141 9.22 4.56 -12.49
C LEU A 141 9.94 3.80 -13.61
N LYS A 142 10.96 3.00 -13.27
CA LYS A 142 11.62 2.10 -14.23
C LYS A 142 10.66 1.05 -14.79
N SER A 143 9.89 0.39 -13.92
CA SER A 143 8.86 -0.58 -14.33
C SER A 143 7.82 0.04 -15.27
N PHE A 144 7.39 1.28 -14.99
CA PHE A 144 6.49 2.00 -15.88
C PHE A 144 7.12 2.35 -17.23
N ALA A 145 8.38 2.81 -17.23
CA ALA A 145 9.09 3.14 -18.46
C ALA A 145 9.26 1.92 -19.37
N GLU A 146 9.53 0.74 -18.82
CA GLU A 146 9.63 -0.52 -19.56
C GLU A 146 8.29 -0.96 -20.17
N LYS A 147 7.15 -0.65 -19.53
CA LYS A 147 5.82 -0.98 -20.07
C LYS A 147 5.32 0.01 -21.12
N ALA A 148 5.89 1.22 -21.16
CA ALA A 148 5.47 2.29 -22.06
C ALA A 148 6.27 2.34 -23.37
N GLY A 149 7.43 1.68 -23.43
CA GLY A 149 8.25 1.50 -24.64
C GLY A 149 7.99 0.18 -25.34
#